data_AF-A0A8H4VUF7-F1
#
_entry.id   AF-A0A8H4VUF7-F1
#
_cell.length_a   1.000
_cell.length_b   1.000
_cell.length_c   1.000
_cell.angle_alpha   90.00
_cell.angle_beta   90.00
_cell.angle_gamma   90.00
#
_symmetry.space_group_name_H-M   'P 1'
#
loop_
_entity.id
_entity.type
_entity.pdbx_description
1 polymer ?
#
loop_
_entity_poly.entity_id
_entity_poly.type
_entity_poly.pdbx_seq_one_letter_code
_entity_poly.pdbx_strand_id
1 'polypeptide(L)'
;MLSEEKHVFARRVALGSFLLDTFFQTLALLSDAESSRSSPSAIYVAYSPHPYAPLGLFVLGLSCQILWLLKFYPVPISGEQGDEEVGSMTLLSSSSGHEQSRTEEPTSQTTEELSNADVHEVSRAPQEVPMLSIPLQEEDNDLRASTTTQPTIFEVVLPEPAQSRYLPFYMLGSVFQASWSVMWMTRHYDYCSIVLYLNLATDLYVLFGILEGSKNQRYPQASLFTHLVVKIRIAVSVLCLWKTWGAVDIVPPPSPAESILNCLVFIILSLSSGLVMDKLGLISPG
;
A
#
# COMPACT_ATOMS: atom_id res chain seq x y z
N MET A 1 -8.10 -19.35 14.66
CA MET A 1 -6.67 -19.20 14.99
C MET A 1 -5.80 -18.95 13.76
N LEU A 2 -5.79 -19.81 12.74
CA LEU A 2 -4.90 -19.68 11.56
C LEU A 2 -5.04 -18.36 10.75
N SER A 3 -6.16 -17.65 10.86
CA SER A 3 -6.33 -16.34 10.21
C SER A 3 -5.60 -15.20 10.93
N GLU A 4 -5.53 -15.25 12.26
CA GLU A 4 -4.99 -14.16 13.08
C GLU A 4 -3.47 -14.04 12.92
N GLU A 5 -2.77 -15.17 12.94
CA GLU A 5 -1.32 -15.23 12.72
C GLU A 5 -0.94 -14.68 11.34
N LYS A 6 -1.74 -14.97 10.30
CA LYS A 6 -1.51 -14.45 8.94
C LYS A 6 -1.59 -12.93 8.90
N HIS A 7 -2.53 -12.32 9.62
CA HIS A 7 -2.67 -10.86 9.67
C HIS A 7 -1.51 -10.20 10.41
N VAL A 8 -1.08 -10.77 11.54
CA VAL A 8 0.09 -10.26 12.29
C VAL A 8 1.37 -10.35 11.45
N PHE A 9 1.56 -11.47 10.76
CA PHE A 9 2.68 -11.65 9.85
C PHE A 9 2.66 -10.62 8.72
N ALA A 10 1.51 -10.46 8.04
CA ALA A 10 1.34 -9.48 6.98
C ALA A 10 1.71 -8.05 7.43
N ARG A 11 1.27 -7.63 8.62
CA ARG A 11 1.62 -6.32 9.20
C ARG A 11 3.12 -6.15 9.43
N ARG A 12 3.77 -7.16 10.02
CA ARG A 12 5.21 -7.12 10.31
C ARG A 12 6.03 -7.02 9.02
N VAL A 13 5.65 -7.79 8.01
CA VAL A 13 6.37 -7.76 6.73
C VAL A 13 6.11 -6.44 5.98
N ALA A 14 4.88 -5.92 5.99
CA ALA A 14 4.56 -4.61 5.42
C ALA A 14 5.39 -3.48 6.05
N LEU A 15 5.47 -3.49 7.39
CA LEU A 15 6.26 -2.52 8.14
C LEU A 15 7.76 -2.69 7.86
N GLY A 16 8.24 -3.93 7.81
CA GLY A 16 9.64 -4.24 7.49
C GLY A 16 10.03 -3.75 6.10
N SER A 17 9.21 -3.99 5.07
CA SER A 17 9.47 -3.53 3.71
C SER A 17 9.42 -2.01 3.61
N PHE A 18 8.48 -1.36 4.32
CA PHE A 18 8.40 0.09 4.41
C PHE A 18 9.66 0.72 5.03
N LEU A 19 10.12 0.18 6.17
CA LEU A 19 11.31 0.67 6.86
C LEU A 19 12.58 0.48 6.00
N LEU A 20 12.72 -0.69 5.37
CA LEU A 20 13.84 -0.98 4.49
C LEU A 20 13.90 -0.01 3.32
N ASP A 21 12.77 0.19 2.63
CA ASP A 21 12.65 1.12 1.51
C ASP A 21 12.94 2.57 1.92
N THR A 22 12.32 3.03 3.01
CA THR A 22 12.53 4.37 3.57
C THR A 22 13.99 4.62 3.92
N PHE A 23 14.65 3.64 4.55
CA PHE A 23 16.05 3.73 4.94
C PHE A 23 16.96 3.90 3.72
N PHE A 24 16.83 3.04 2.71
CA PHE A 24 17.67 3.10 1.51
C PHE A 24 17.40 4.35 0.66
N GLN A 25 16.14 4.77 0.51
CA GLN A 25 15.81 6.02 -0.16
C GLN A 25 16.39 7.24 0.56
N THR A 26 16.35 7.26 1.90
CA THR A 26 16.96 8.33 2.71
C THR A 26 18.48 8.36 2.51
N LEU A 27 19.14 7.21 2.49
CA LEU A 27 20.57 7.11 2.21
C LEU A 27 20.93 7.62 0.81
N ALA A 28 20.14 7.26 -0.21
CA ALA A 28 20.36 7.75 -1.57
C ALA A 28 20.21 9.28 -1.66
N LEU A 29 19.18 9.85 -1.02
CA LEU A 29 18.98 11.30 -0.94
C LEU A 29 20.12 12.02 -0.20
N LEU A 30 20.63 11.43 0.88
CA LEU A 30 21.75 11.99 1.63
C LEU A 30 23.06 11.94 0.82
N SER A 31 23.31 10.83 0.13
CA SER A 31 24.46 10.67 -0.76
C SER A 31 24.45 11.69 -1.92
N ASP A 32 23.27 11.99 -2.46
CA ASP A 32 23.09 13.03 -3.48
C ASP A 32 23.38 14.43 -2.91
N ALA A 33 22.94 14.71 -1.68
CA ALA A 33 23.21 15.99 -1.01
C ALA A 33 24.70 16.20 -0.72
N GLU A 34 25.41 15.16 -0.30
CA GLU A 34 26.86 15.18 -0.08
C GLU A 34 27.62 15.39 -1.39
N SER A 35 27.25 14.66 -2.44
CA SER A 35 27.84 14.79 -3.78
C SER A 35 27.70 16.22 -4.30
N SER A 36 26.52 16.81 -4.11
CA SER A 36 26.22 18.19 -4.48
C SER A 36 27.10 19.21 -3.76
N ARG A 37 27.43 18.97 -2.49
CA ARG A 37 28.30 19.85 -1.71
C ARG A 37 29.76 19.81 -2.18
N SER A 38 30.21 18.64 -2.62
CA SER A 38 31.61 18.41 -3.03
C SER A 38 31.94 18.92 -4.43
N SER A 39 30.97 18.90 -5.35
CA SER A 39 31.16 19.35 -6.73
C SER A 39 29.90 20.04 -7.26
N PRO A 40 29.81 21.38 -7.12
CA PRO A 40 28.66 22.15 -7.60
C PRO A 40 28.44 22.01 -9.12
N SER A 41 29.49 21.72 -9.88
CA SER A 41 29.43 21.50 -11.33
C SER A 41 28.95 20.12 -11.75
N ALA A 42 28.94 19.13 -10.84
CA ALA A 42 28.45 17.78 -11.14
C ALA A 42 26.92 17.65 -11.06
N ILE A 43 26.23 18.71 -10.60
CA ILE A 43 24.78 18.67 -10.32
C ILE A 43 23.93 18.93 -11.55
N TYR A 44 24.45 19.61 -12.57
CA TYR A 44 23.68 19.96 -13.76
C TYR A 44 23.86 18.93 -14.85
N VAL A 45 23.33 17.72 -14.62
CA VAL A 45 23.03 16.86 -15.76
C VAL A 45 21.69 17.25 -16.31
N ALA A 46 21.71 17.50 -17.61
CA ALA A 46 20.69 18.16 -18.37
C ALA A 46 19.26 17.81 -17.98
N TYR A 47 18.91 16.55 -18.10
CA TYR A 47 17.53 16.14 -17.95
C TYR A 47 17.17 15.73 -16.53
N SER A 48 17.99 16.04 -15.52
CA SER A 48 17.62 15.66 -14.16
C SER A 48 16.42 16.48 -13.65
N PRO A 49 15.45 15.84 -12.98
CA PRO A 49 14.36 16.58 -12.35
C PRO A 49 14.93 17.57 -11.33
N HIS A 50 14.18 18.64 -11.06
CA HIS A 50 14.57 19.65 -10.06
C HIS A 50 15.10 18.96 -8.78
N PRO A 51 16.20 19.41 -8.17
CA PRO A 51 16.84 18.69 -7.06
C PRO A 51 15.90 18.41 -5.87
N TYR A 52 14.87 19.24 -5.67
CA TYR A 52 13.86 19.05 -4.64
C TYR A 52 12.65 18.19 -5.06
N ALA A 53 12.47 17.88 -6.35
CA ALA A 53 11.34 17.07 -6.80
C ALA A 53 11.38 15.63 -6.24
N PRO A 54 12.52 14.92 -6.24
CA PRO A 54 12.62 13.61 -5.60
C PRO A 54 12.31 13.67 -4.10
N LEU A 55 12.82 14.70 -3.40
CA LEU A 55 12.56 14.89 -1.97
C LEU A 55 11.07 15.14 -1.70
N GLY A 56 10.42 16.01 -2.47
CA GLY A 56 9.00 16.31 -2.32
C GLY A 56 8.11 15.09 -2.56
N LEU A 57 8.38 14.33 -3.63
CA LEU A 57 7.64 13.10 -3.92
C LEU A 57 7.93 11.99 -2.89
N PHE A 58 9.15 11.92 -2.37
CA PHE A 58 9.50 11.01 -1.27
C PHE A 58 8.68 11.32 0.00
N VAL A 59 8.63 12.59 0.44
CA VAL A 59 7.86 12.98 1.64
C VAL A 59 6.35 12.76 1.45
N LEU A 60 5.82 13.10 0.28
CA LEU A 60 4.42 12.88 -0.06
C LEU A 60 4.10 11.37 -0.09
N GLY A 61 4.94 10.58 -0.75
CA GLY A 61 4.83 9.13 -0.83
C GLY A 61 4.89 8.47 0.55
N LEU A 62 5.86 8.87 1.38
CA LEU A 62 6.01 8.41 2.76
C LEU A 62 4.74 8.71 3.57
N SER A 63 4.21 9.92 3.48
CA SER A 63 2.98 10.30 4.20
C SER A 63 1.78 9.45 3.77
N CYS A 64 1.58 9.26 2.46
CA CYS A 64 0.51 8.41 1.95
C CYS A 64 0.68 6.94 2.33
N GLN A 65 1.91 6.42 2.32
CA GLN A 65 2.22 5.06 2.74
C GLN A 65 2.00 4.85 4.24
N ILE A 66 2.39 5.81 5.09
CA ILE A 66 2.11 5.76 6.53
C ILE A 66 0.59 5.75 6.76
N LEU A 67 -0.16 6.65 6.14
CA LEU A 67 -1.63 6.68 6.27
C LEU A 67 -2.28 5.38 5.79
N TRP A 68 -1.75 4.78 4.72
CA TRP A 68 -2.21 3.49 4.21
C TRP A 68 -1.85 2.33 5.16
N LEU A 69 -0.66 2.34 5.78
CA LEU A 69 -0.22 1.34 6.75
C LEU A 69 -0.97 1.44 8.08
N LEU A 70 -1.29 2.66 8.53
CA LEU A 70 -2.05 2.89 9.76
C LEU A 70 -3.42 2.22 9.71
N LYS A 71 -4.04 2.11 8.53
CA LYS A 71 -5.29 1.36 8.34
C LYS A 71 -5.17 -0.13 8.66
N PHE A 72 -3.98 -0.72 8.69
CA PHE A 72 -3.81 -2.11 9.10
C PHE A 72 -3.90 -2.30 10.61
N TYR A 73 -3.70 -1.25 11.41
CA TYR A 73 -3.66 -1.35 12.86
C TYR A 73 -5.04 -1.00 13.43
N PRO A 74 -5.68 -1.90 14.20
CA PRO A 74 -6.94 -1.59 14.85
C PRO A 74 -6.70 -0.45 15.84
N VAL A 75 -7.54 0.58 15.77
CA VAL A 75 -7.54 1.63 16.80
C VAL A 75 -8.22 1.03 18.03
N PRO A 76 -7.58 1.01 19.20
CA PRO A 76 -8.27 0.62 20.42
C PRO A 76 -9.42 1.60 20.62
N ILE A 77 -10.65 1.10 20.53
CA ILE A 77 -11.80 1.85 21.00
C ILE A 77 -11.61 1.88 22.51
N SER A 78 -11.06 2.98 23.02
CA SER A 78 -11.11 3.26 24.45
C SER A 78 -12.57 3.19 24.81
N GLY A 79 -12.96 2.15 25.54
CA GLY A 79 -14.30 2.06 26.09
C GLY A 79 -14.47 3.27 26.98
N GLU A 80 -15.08 4.33 26.46
CA GLU A 80 -15.81 5.29 27.27
C GLU A 80 -16.93 4.48 27.91
N GLN A 81 -16.56 3.89 29.03
CA GLN A 81 -17.44 3.28 29.99
C GLN A 81 -18.31 4.42 30.49
N GLY A 82 -19.49 4.53 29.86
CA GLY A 82 -20.47 5.54 30.21
C GLY A 82 -20.90 5.38 31.65
N ASP A 83 -20.72 6.47 32.41
CA ASP A 83 -21.62 6.85 33.48
C ASP A 83 -22.41 8.10 33.01
N GLU A 84 -23.12 8.00 31.89
CA GLU A 84 -24.21 8.95 31.58
C GLU A 84 -25.50 8.17 31.30
N GLU A 85 -26.09 7.73 32.40
CA GLU A 85 -27.50 7.43 32.55
C GLU A 85 -28.31 8.74 32.41
N VAL A 86 -28.60 9.21 31.19
CA VAL A 86 -29.63 10.24 30.98
C VAL A 86 -30.48 9.94 29.76
N GLY A 87 -31.62 9.28 30.03
CA GLY A 87 -32.91 9.75 29.53
C GLY A 87 -33.18 9.62 28.03
N SER A 88 -33.61 8.42 27.63
CA SER A 88 -34.85 8.21 26.84
C SER A 88 -35.41 9.41 26.07
N MET A 89 -35.16 9.47 24.77
CA MET A 89 -36.21 9.86 23.81
C MET A 89 -36.20 8.95 22.59
N THR A 90 -37.02 7.91 22.69
CA THR A 90 -37.62 7.15 21.61
C THR A 90 -38.22 8.11 20.56
N LEU A 91 -37.57 8.27 19.42
CA LEU A 91 -38.22 8.79 18.20
C LEU A 91 -38.47 7.64 17.24
N LEU A 92 -39.71 7.18 17.27
CA LEU A 92 -40.35 6.33 16.27
C LEU A 92 -40.19 6.98 14.89
N SER A 93 -39.35 6.43 14.01
CA SER A 93 -39.48 6.69 12.57
C SER A 93 -40.19 5.53 11.91
N SER A 94 -41.36 5.90 11.40
CA SER A 94 -42.39 5.09 10.77
C SER A 94 -41.88 4.23 9.62
N SER A 95 -42.35 2.98 9.66
CA SER A 95 -42.49 2.05 8.55
C SER A 95 -43.36 2.63 7.42
N SER A 96 -42.93 2.44 6.17
CA SER A 96 -43.69 2.53 4.91
C SER A 96 -42.69 2.16 3.79
N GLY A 97 -42.65 0.96 3.21
CA GLY A 97 -43.75 0.25 2.59
C GLY A 97 -43.84 0.63 1.11
N HIS A 98 -42.98 0.07 0.24
CA HIS A 98 -43.27 0.07 -1.21
C HIS A 98 -42.60 -1.08 -1.99
N GLU A 99 -43.46 -2.06 -2.33
CA GLU A 99 -43.63 -2.77 -3.60
C GLU A 99 -42.40 -3.17 -4.44
N GLN A 100 -41.96 -4.39 -4.14
CA GLN A 100 -41.90 -5.55 -5.05
C GLN A 100 -42.44 -5.34 -6.48
N SER A 101 -41.53 -5.29 -7.48
CA SER A 101 -41.85 -5.69 -8.85
C SER A 101 -40.78 -6.64 -9.37
N ARG A 102 -41.25 -7.86 -9.66
CA ARG A 102 -40.54 -9.05 -10.09
C ARG A 102 -40.60 -9.07 -11.61
N THR A 103 -39.47 -8.96 -12.29
CA THR A 103 -39.37 -9.28 -13.72
C THR A 103 -38.43 -10.46 -13.88
N GLU A 104 -39.02 -11.59 -14.22
CA GLU A 104 -38.39 -12.84 -14.62
C GLU A 104 -37.99 -12.73 -16.09
N GLU A 105 -36.75 -13.08 -16.46
CA GLU A 105 -36.42 -13.63 -17.80
C GLU A 105 -34.96 -14.17 -17.84
N PRO A 106 -34.56 -14.98 -18.84
CA PRO A 106 -34.31 -16.38 -18.59
C PRO A 106 -32.86 -16.82 -18.80
N THR A 107 -32.56 -17.90 -18.09
CA THR A 107 -31.44 -18.83 -18.24
C THR A 107 -31.15 -19.20 -19.70
N SER A 108 -29.91 -19.02 -20.14
CA SER A 108 -29.31 -19.80 -21.22
C SER A 108 -27.99 -20.39 -20.74
N GLN A 109 -28.03 -21.71 -20.58
CA GLN A 109 -26.89 -22.57 -20.28
C GLN A 109 -26.04 -22.71 -21.55
N THR A 110 -24.72 -22.56 -21.42
CA THR A 110 -23.78 -23.16 -22.36
C THR A 110 -22.69 -23.85 -21.56
N THR A 111 -22.82 -25.17 -21.57
CA THR A 111 -21.90 -26.17 -21.06
C THR A 111 -20.65 -26.18 -21.94
N GLU A 112 -19.47 -25.94 -21.38
CA GLU A 112 -18.24 -26.51 -21.91
C GLU A 112 -17.41 -27.10 -20.76
N GLU A 113 -17.38 -28.43 -20.76
CA GLU A 113 -16.34 -29.25 -20.16
C GLU A 113 -14.97 -28.78 -20.66
N LEU A 114 -13.97 -28.72 -19.78
CA LEU A 114 -12.78 -29.55 -19.97
C LEU A 114 -11.83 -29.52 -18.76
N SER A 115 -11.36 -30.73 -18.45
CA SER A 115 -10.01 -31.03 -17.98
C SER A 115 -9.69 -30.86 -16.49
N ASN A 116 -10.11 -31.89 -15.75
CA ASN A 116 -9.41 -32.39 -14.56
C ASN A 116 -7.89 -32.53 -14.82
N ALA A 117 -7.08 -31.96 -13.93
CA ALA A 117 -5.69 -32.34 -13.75
C ALA A 117 -5.46 -32.64 -12.27
N ASP A 118 -5.31 -33.93 -12.01
CA ASP A 118 -4.76 -34.53 -10.78
C ASP A 118 -3.48 -33.81 -10.35
N VAL A 119 -3.44 -33.33 -9.11
CA VAL A 119 -2.19 -33.03 -8.42
C VAL A 119 -2.24 -33.57 -6.99
N HIS A 120 -1.56 -34.70 -6.84
CA HIS A 120 -1.05 -35.36 -5.64
C HIS A 120 -1.11 -34.58 -4.32
N GLU A 121 -1.97 -35.09 -3.43
CA GLU A 121 -1.96 -34.84 -2.00
C GLU A 121 -0.82 -35.64 -1.34
N VAL A 122 0.27 -34.97 -0.98
CA VAL A 122 1.36 -35.55 -0.18
C VAL A 122 1.02 -35.40 1.29
N SER A 123 0.48 -36.47 1.85
CA SER A 123 0.27 -36.69 3.29
C SER A 123 1.62 -36.72 4.02
N ARG A 124 1.86 -35.75 4.92
CA ARG A 124 2.95 -35.79 5.89
C ARG A 124 2.37 -35.84 7.29
N ALA A 125 2.67 -36.93 7.98
CA ALA A 125 2.29 -37.20 9.36
C ALA A 125 2.88 -36.17 10.34
N PRO A 126 2.15 -35.82 11.43
CA PRO A 126 2.67 -35.02 12.52
C PRO A 126 3.62 -35.85 13.40
N GLN A 127 4.82 -35.31 13.63
CA GLN A 127 5.82 -35.86 14.54
C GLN A 127 5.55 -35.33 15.96
N GLU A 128 5.11 -36.23 16.85
CA GLU A 128 4.94 -35.94 18.27
C GLU A 128 6.29 -35.67 18.93
N VAL A 129 6.41 -34.53 19.63
CA VAL A 129 7.58 -34.19 20.45
C VAL A 129 7.18 -34.32 21.93
N PRO A 130 8.02 -34.94 22.79
CA PRO A 130 7.68 -35.21 24.18
C PRO A 130 7.50 -33.94 25.02
N MET A 131 6.40 -33.89 25.79
CA MET A 131 6.20 -32.91 26.85
C MET A 131 7.27 -33.06 27.95
N LEU A 132 7.98 -31.97 28.21
CA LEU A 132 8.79 -31.78 29.41
C LEU A 132 7.87 -31.29 30.54
N SER A 133 7.51 -32.18 31.46
CA SER A 133 6.78 -31.87 32.68
C SER A 133 7.69 -31.16 33.68
N ILE A 134 7.48 -29.85 33.87
CA ILE A 134 8.11 -29.05 34.93
C ILE A 134 7.17 -29.06 36.15
N PRO A 135 7.66 -29.38 37.38
CA PRO A 135 6.82 -29.39 38.57
C PRO A 135 6.41 -27.96 38.96
N LEU A 136 5.11 -27.81 39.24
CA LEU A 136 4.53 -26.64 39.86
C LEU A 136 5.07 -26.48 41.29
N GLN A 137 5.66 -25.32 41.55
CA GLN A 137 5.94 -24.84 42.89
C GLN A 137 4.74 -23.98 43.30
N GLU A 138 3.90 -24.53 44.18
CA GLU A 138 2.84 -23.80 44.90
C GLU A 138 3.51 -22.75 45.78
N GLU A 139 3.32 -21.48 45.44
CA GLU A 139 3.56 -20.37 46.36
C GLU A 139 2.23 -19.63 46.56
N ASP A 140 1.61 -19.96 47.69
CA ASP A 140 0.50 -19.25 48.33
C ASP A 140 0.85 -17.77 48.46
N ASN A 141 0.12 -16.91 47.73
CA ASN A 141 0.14 -15.48 48.03
C ASN A 141 -1.29 -14.92 47.91
N ASP A 142 -2.01 -15.06 49.02
CA ASP A 142 -3.30 -14.44 49.29
C ASP A 142 -3.16 -12.91 49.36
N LEU A 143 -3.34 -12.23 48.23
CA LEU A 143 -3.75 -10.83 48.22
C LEU A 143 -4.64 -10.53 47.02
N ARG A 144 -5.89 -11.01 47.15
CA ARG A 144 -6.97 -10.87 46.16
C ARG A 144 -7.53 -9.44 46.15
N ALA A 145 -6.77 -8.50 45.60
CA ALA A 145 -7.35 -7.29 45.04
C ALA A 145 -8.06 -7.69 43.74
N SER A 146 -9.38 -7.78 43.79
CA SER A 146 -10.24 -8.08 42.64
C SER A 146 -10.24 -6.88 41.68
N THR A 147 -9.13 -6.65 40.99
CA THR A 147 -9.10 -5.80 39.81
C THR A 147 -9.87 -6.57 38.75
N THR A 148 -11.18 -6.34 38.65
CA THR A 148 -12.02 -6.79 37.55
C THR A 148 -11.46 -6.17 36.28
N THR A 149 -10.48 -6.84 35.67
CA THR A 149 -9.93 -6.49 34.37
C THR A 149 -11.05 -6.75 33.38
N GLN A 150 -11.83 -5.71 33.07
CA GLN A 150 -12.76 -5.82 31.95
C GLN A 150 -11.95 -6.23 30.72
N PRO A 151 -12.36 -7.29 30.00
CA PRO A 151 -11.71 -7.65 28.75
C PRO A 151 -11.85 -6.46 27.80
N THR A 152 -10.76 -5.77 27.52
CA THR A 152 -10.73 -4.72 26.49
C THR A 152 -11.07 -5.39 25.17
N ILE A 153 -12.29 -5.18 24.68
CA ILE A 153 -12.75 -5.76 23.42
C ILE A 153 -12.06 -4.98 22.30
N PHE A 154 -10.99 -5.56 21.74
CA PHE A 154 -10.37 -5.04 20.53
C PHE A 154 -11.23 -5.46 19.33
N GLU A 155 -11.88 -4.50 18.68
CA GLU A 155 -12.52 -4.75 17.40
C GLU A 155 -11.44 -5.05 16.36
N VAL A 156 -11.38 -6.31 15.92
CA VAL A 156 -10.45 -6.73 14.87
C VAL A 156 -10.95 -6.16 13.54
N VAL A 157 -10.44 -4.98 13.18
CA VAL A 157 -10.68 -4.40 11.86
C VAL A 157 -10.06 -5.32 10.82
N LEU A 158 -10.91 -6.04 10.08
CA LEU A 158 -10.49 -6.94 9.02
C LEU A 158 -9.89 -6.09 7.87
N PRO A 159 -8.64 -6.36 7.43
CA PRO A 159 -8.02 -5.60 6.36
C PRO A 159 -8.84 -5.73 5.09
N GLU A 160 -8.91 -4.63 4.34
CA GLU A 160 -9.67 -4.60 3.09
C GLU A 160 -9.12 -5.65 2.11
N PRO A 161 -9.98 -6.38 1.39
CA PRO A 161 -9.53 -7.40 0.43
C PRO A 161 -8.54 -6.84 -0.60
N ALA A 162 -8.75 -5.60 -1.07
CA ALA A 162 -7.83 -4.92 -1.99
C ALA A 162 -6.43 -4.72 -1.37
N GLN A 163 -6.35 -4.31 -0.10
CA GLN A 163 -5.08 -4.15 0.60
C GLN A 163 -4.33 -5.48 0.73
N SER A 164 -5.04 -6.56 1.08
CA SER A 164 -4.42 -7.89 1.21
C SER A 164 -3.86 -8.42 -0.11
N ARG A 165 -4.54 -8.16 -1.24
CA ARG A 165 -4.09 -8.55 -2.58
C ARG A 165 -2.91 -7.71 -3.08
N TYR A 166 -2.88 -6.43 -2.71
CA TYR A 166 -1.81 -5.52 -3.10
C TYR A 166 -0.52 -5.75 -2.32
N LEU A 167 -0.63 -6.19 -1.06
CA LEU A 167 0.49 -6.30 -0.14
C LEU A 167 1.76 -7.01 -0.69
N PRO A 168 1.70 -8.19 -1.34
CA PRO A 168 2.92 -8.82 -1.87
C PRO A 168 3.61 -7.97 -2.95
N PHE A 169 2.84 -7.25 -3.76
CA PHE A 169 3.39 -6.34 -4.78
C PHE A 169 3.99 -5.08 -4.16
N TYR A 170 3.39 -4.58 -3.08
CA TYR A 170 3.97 -3.50 -2.29
C TYR A 170 5.36 -3.89 -1.75
N MET A 171 5.49 -5.08 -1.17
CA MET A 171 6.78 -5.60 -0.69
C MET A 171 7.79 -5.72 -1.82
N LEU A 172 7.39 -6.32 -2.94
CA LEU A 172 8.25 -6.50 -4.11
C LEU A 172 8.75 -5.17 -4.66
N GLY A 173 7.86 -4.18 -4.77
CA GLY A 173 8.24 -2.85 -5.22
C GLY A 173 9.18 -2.15 -4.24
N SER A 174 9.01 -2.32 -2.93
CA SER A 174 9.96 -1.81 -1.92
C SER A 174 11.35 -2.45 -2.03
N VAL A 175 11.43 -3.74 -2.39
CA VAL A 175 12.71 -4.41 -2.67
C VAL A 175 13.38 -3.83 -3.93
N PHE A 176 12.62 -3.61 -5.00
CA PHE A 176 13.17 -2.99 -6.22
C PHE A 176 13.66 -1.57 -5.96
N GLN A 177 12.87 -0.77 -5.24
CA GLN A 177 13.23 0.61 -4.93
C GLN A 177 14.49 0.70 -4.05
N ALA A 178 14.59 -0.16 -3.02
CA ALA A 178 15.81 -0.27 -2.22
C ALA A 178 17.01 -0.74 -3.05
N SER A 179 16.82 -1.71 -3.95
CA SER A 179 17.87 -2.19 -4.86
C SER A 179 18.37 -1.07 -5.78
N TRP A 180 17.45 -0.27 -6.32
CA TRP A 180 17.79 0.92 -7.10
C TRP A 180 18.61 1.91 -6.27
N SER A 181 18.21 2.22 -5.03
CA SER A 181 18.97 3.12 -4.15
C SER A 181 20.39 2.64 -3.90
N VAL A 182 20.59 1.33 -3.67
CA VAL A 182 21.93 0.74 -3.51
C VAL A 182 22.75 0.87 -4.79
N MET A 183 22.18 0.48 -5.93
CA MET A 183 22.86 0.57 -7.24
C MET A 183 23.22 2.01 -7.62
N TRP A 184 22.34 2.95 -7.30
CA TRP A 184 22.54 4.39 -7.48
C TRP A 184 23.75 4.89 -6.70
N MET A 185 23.86 4.54 -5.42
CA MET A 185 25.01 4.88 -4.57
C MET A 185 26.32 4.28 -5.10
N THR A 186 26.27 3.06 -5.66
CA THR A 186 27.44 2.40 -6.29
C THR A 186 27.75 2.90 -7.71
N ARG A 187 26.99 3.86 -8.24
CA ARG A 187 27.13 4.43 -9.59
C ARG A 187 26.97 3.42 -10.73
N HIS A 188 26.22 2.34 -10.52
CA HIS A 188 25.89 1.37 -11.56
C HIS A 188 24.58 1.73 -12.28
N TYR A 189 24.59 2.82 -13.06
CA TYR A 189 23.37 3.41 -13.63
C TYR A 189 22.65 2.50 -14.64
N ASP A 190 23.37 1.63 -15.36
CA ASP A 190 22.76 0.69 -16.31
C ASP A 190 21.80 -0.29 -15.61
N TYR A 191 22.23 -0.83 -14.45
CA TYR A 191 21.39 -1.73 -13.66
C TYR A 191 20.23 -1.01 -12.99
N CYS A 192 20.43 0.27 -12.60
CA CYS A 192 19.36 1.10 -12.07
C CYS A 192 18.17 1.18 -13.03
N SER A 193 18.41 1.39 -14.33
CA SER A 193 17.35 1.45 -15.32
C SER A 193 16.58 0.14 -15.41
N ILE A 194 17.26 -1.01 -15.44
CA ILE A 194 16.62 -2.33 -15.51
C ILE A 194 15.72 -2.58 -14.29
N VAL A 195 16.23 -2.33 -13.07
CA VAL A 195 15.47 -2.51 -11.83
C VAL A 195 14.24 -1.60 -11.79
N LEU A 196 14.37 -0.34 -12.21
CA LEU A 196 13.25 0.60 -12.26
C LEU A 196 12.19 0.22 -13.29
N TYR A 197 12.56 -0.34 -14.45
CA TYR A 197 11.58 -0.86 -15.40
C TYR A 197 10.79 -2.03 -14.83
N LEU A 198 11.44 -2.96 -14.12
CA LEU A 198 10.75 -4.07 -13.45
C LEU A 198 9.81 -3.57 -12.36
N ASN A 199 10.24 -2.57 -11.59
CA ASN A 199 9.39 -1.93 -10.58
C ASN A 199 8.17 -1.25 -11.20
N LEU A 200 8.39 -0.44 -12.24
CA LEU A 200 7.33 0.25 -12.96
C LEU A 200 6.34 -0.74 -13.60
N ALA A 201 6.84 -1.80 -14.24
CA ALA A 201 5.98 -2.84 -14.81
C ALA A 201 5.13 -3.54 -13.73
N THR A 202 5.70 -3.78 -12.55
CA THR A 202 4.99 -4.36 -11.40
C THR A 202 3.89 -3.41 -10.91
N ASP A 203 4.20 -2.13 -10.69
CA ASP A 203 3.22 -1.15 -10.21
C ASP A 203 2.10 -0.91 -11.26
N LEU A 204 2.43 -0.89 -12.56
CA LEU A 204 1.43 -0.80 -13.64
C LEU A 204 0.56 -2.06 -13.72
N TYR A 205 1.13 -3.25 -13.54
CA TYR A 205 0.37 -4.50 -13.49
C TYR A 205 -0.60 -4.51 -12.31
N VAL A 206 -0.17 -4.02 -11.14
CA VAL A 206 -1.07 -3.87 -9.98
C VAL A 206 -2.21 -2.90 -10.30
N LEU A 207 -1.89 -1.72 -10.84
CA LEU A 207 -2.88 -0.71 -11.16
C LEU A 207 -3.91 -1.23 -12.16
N PHE A 208 -3.45 -1.71 -13.33
CA PHE A 208 -4.35 -2.10 -14.42
C PHE A 208 -4.93 -3.51 -14.27
N GLY A 209 -4.16 -4.44 -13.73
CA GLY A 209 -4.54 -5.85 -13.63
C GLY A 209 -5.34 -6.17 -12.37
N ILE A 210 -4.88 -5.71 -11.20
CA ILE A 210 -5.47 -6.10 -9.92
C ILE A 210 -6.52 -5.10 -9.45
N LEU A 211 -6.22 -3.81 -9.58
CA LEU A 211 -7.06 -2.73 -9.07
C LEU A 211 -8.15 -2.32 -10.07
N GLU A 212 -7.84 -2.17 -11.36
CA GLU A 212 -8.81 -1.80 -12.41
C GLU A 212 -9.54 -2.99 -13.06
N GLY A 213 -9.07 -4.23 -12.86
CA GLY A 213 -9.67 -5.44 -13.42
C GLY A 213 -11.11 -5.72 -12.97
N SER A 214 -11.63 -4.98 -11.99
CA SER A 214 -13.00 -5.09 -11.48
C SER A 214 -14.02 -4.38 -12.38
N LYS A 215 -14.07 -4.73 -13.67
CA LYS A 215 -14.94 -4.08 -14.68
C LYS A 215 -16.45 -4.18 -14.42
N ASN A 216 -16.90 -4.97 -13.44
CA ASN A 216 -18.31 -5.17 -13.11
C ASN A 216 -18.73 -4.78 -11.69
N GLN A 217 -17.83 -4.24 -10.87
CA GLN A 217 -18.23 -3.68 -9.57
C GLN A 217 -17.80 -2.22 -9.54
N ARG A 218 -18.77 -1.31 -9.39
CA ARG A 218 -18.56 0.11 -9.11
C ARG A 218 -17.38 0.23 -8.14
N TYR A 219 -16.38 1.03 -8.50
CA TYR A 219 -15.19 1.32 -7.69
C TYR A 219 -15.53 1.26 -6.20
N PRO A 220 -15.14 0.18 -5.49
CA PRO A 220 -15.42 0.10 -4.07
C PRO A 220 -14.66 1.24 -3.41
N GLN A 221 -15.42 2.20 -2.91
CA GLN A 221 -14.96 3.44 -2.28
C GLN A 221 -13.94 3.19 -1.15
N ALA A 222 -13.92 1.97 -0.62
CA ALA A 222 -12.99 1.52 0.40
C ALA A 222 -11.52 1.61 -0.04
N SER A 223 -11.22 1.43 -1.35
CA SER A 223 -9.84 1.23 -1.85
C SER A 223 -9.13 2.49 -2.37
N LEU A 224 -9.69 3.69 -2.17
CA LEU A 224 -9.13 4.95 -2.71
C LEU A 224 -7.67 5.17 -2.30
N PHE A 225 -7.34 4.85 -1.04
CA PHE A 225 -5.97 4.99 -0.54
C PHE A 225 -4.99 4.04 -1.22
N THR A 226 -5.39 2.79 -1.49
CA THR A 226 -4.54 1.81 -2.17
C THR A 226 -4.22 2.28 -3.59
N HIS A 227 -5.21 2.80 -4.32
CA HIS A 227 -5.00 3.40 -5.64
C HIS A 227 -4.07 4.61 -5.58
N LEU A 228 -4.27 5.50 -4.60
CA LEU A 228 -3.43 6.68 -4.42
C LEU A 228 -1.98 6.29 -4.16
N VAL A 229 -1.73 5.31 -3.28
CA VAL A 229 -0.38 4.80 -2.98
C VAL A 229 0.28 4.22 -4.24
N VAL A 230 -0.42 3.38 -4.99
CA VAL A 230 0.12 2.80 -6.23
C VAL A 230 0.46 3.88 -7.25
N LYS A 231 -0.42 4.88 -7.44
CA LYS A 231 -0.17 5.99 -8.37
C LYS A 231 1.05 6.81 -7.98
N ILE A 232 1.21 7.12 -6.68
CA ILE A 232 2.40 7.83 -6.20
C ILE A 232 3.66 6.98 -6.42
N ARG A 233 3.61 5.66 -6.20
CA ARG A 233 4.74 4.77 -6.47
C ARG A 233 5.12 4.74 -7.95
N ILE A 234 4.14 4.72 -8.86
CA ILE A 234 4.38 4.83 -10.31
C ILE A 234 5.07 6.17 -10.62
N ALA A 235 4.56 7.28 -10.08
CA ALA A 235 5.15 8.59 -10.28
C ALA A 235 6.60 8.67 -9.77
N VAL A 236 6.88 8.09 -8.60
CA VAL A 236 8.24 7.97 -8.05
C VAL A 236 9.14 7.12 -8.96
N SER A 237 8.66 5.96 -9.42
CA SER A 237 9.41 5.08 -10.33
C SER A 237 9.79 5.79 -11.63
N VAL A 238 8.86 6.53 -12.23
CA VAL A 238 9.15 7.30 -13.44
C VAL A 238 10.12 8.44 -13.17
N LEU A 239 9.99 9.14 -12.04
CA LEU A 239 10.94 10.19 -11.66
C LEU A 239 12.35 9.64 -11.43
N CYS A 240 12.47 8.48 -10.76
CA CYS A 240 13.75 7.79 -10.56
C CYS A 240 14.34 7.31 -11.89
N LEU A 241 13.50 6.84 -12.83
CA LEU A 241 13.94 6.45 -14.17
C LEU A 241 14.48 7.65 -14.93
N TRP A 242 13.78 8.77 -14.86
CA TRP A 242 14.23 10.02 -15.43
C TRP A 242 15.57 10.48 -14.83
N LYS A 243 15.68 10.48 -13.50
CA LYS A 243 16.94 10.79 -12.81
C LYS A 243 18.08 9.88 -13.26
N THR A 244 17.79 8.59 -13.46
CA THR A 244 18.77 7.59 -13.93
C THR A 244 19.21 7.87 -15.36
N TRP A 245 18.27 8.15 -16.26
CA TRP A 245 18.58 8.54 -17.64
C TRP A 245 19.37 9.84 -17.71
N GLY A 246 19.03 10.81 -16.87
CA GLY A 246 19.81 12.03 -16.71
C GLY A 246 21.27 11.69 -16.43
N ALA A 247 21.55 10.81 -15.46
CA ALA A 247 22.94 10.43 -15.14
C ALA A 247 23.68 9.67 -16.26
N VAL A 248 22.97 8.96 -17.13
CA VAL A 248 23.56 8.18 -18.24
C VAL A 248 23.82 9.07 -19.46
N ASP A 249 22.97 10.05 -19.72
CA ASP A 249 23.00 10.82 -20.96
C ASP A 249 23.88 12.09 -20.85
N ILE A 250 24.76 12.30 -21.84
CA ILE A 250 25.72 13.42 -21.91
C ILE A 250 25.19 14.48 -22.90
N VAL A 251 23.91 14.81 -22.82
CA VAL A 251 23.30 15.86 -23.66
C VAL A 251 23.33 17.19 -22.89
N PRO A 252 23.42 18.35 -23.56
CA PRO A 252 23.38 19.67 -22.91
C PRO A 252 22.08 19.95 -22.14
N PRO A 253 22.14 20.77 -21.07
CA PRO A 253 20.98 21.05 -20.22
C PRO A 253 19.79 21.68 -20.94
N PRO A 254 18.55 21.15 -20.75
CA PRO A 254 17.33 21.79 -21.15
C PRO A 254 17.18 23.08 -20.36
N SER A 255 16.43 24.01 -20.94
CA SER A 255 16.14 25.26 -20.28
C SER A 255 15.33 25.03 -18.99
N PRO A 256 15.43 25.93 -17.98
CA PRO A 256 14.63 25.84 -16.76
C PRO A 256 13.12 25.76 -17.04
N ALA A 257 12.65 26.40 -18.12
CA ALA A 257 11.26 26.36 -18.55
C ALA A 257 10.83 24.95 -19.00
N GLU A 258 11.67 24.25 -19.77
CA GLU A 258 11.41 22.88 -20.21
C GLU A 258 11.35 21.92 -19.01
N SER A 259 12.22 22.07 -18.02
CA SER A 259 12.21 21.24 -16.79
C SER A 259 10.93 21.43 -15.97
N ILE A 260 10.44 22.67 -15.81
CA ILE A 260 9.18 22.96 -15.13
C ILE A 260 7.98 22.37 -15.90
N LEU A 261 7.94 22.55 -17.23
CA LEU A 261 6.87 22.03 -18.07
C LEU A 261 6.78 20.50 -17.97
N ASN A 262 7.94 19.85 -18.04
CA ASN A 262 8.11 18.42 -17.87
C ASN A 262 7.60 17.91 -16.52
N CYS A 263 7.96 18.58 -15.43
CA CYS A 263 7.46 18.27 -14.09
C CYS A 263 5.92 18.40 -14.01
N LEU A 264 5.37 19.49 -14.54
CA LEU A 264 3.93 19.73 -14.56
C LEU A 264 3.18 18.68 -15.36
N VAL A 265 3.70 18.27 -16.53
CA VAL A 265 3.09 17.21 -17.34
C VAL A 265 3.00 15.90 -16.56
N PHE A 266 4.04 15.53 -15.80
CA PHE A 266 4.00 14.33 -14.97
C PHE A 266 3.03 14.41 -13.80
N ILE A 267 2.94 15.56 -13.14
CA ILE A 267 1.97 15.78 -12.07
C ILE A 267 0.54 15.73 -12.65
N ILE A 268 0.30 16.40 -13.78
CA ILE A 268 -1.00 16.41 -14.45
C ILE A 268 -1.37 15.00 -14.89
N LEU A 269 -0.48 14.23 -15.53
CA LEU A 269 -0.72 12.84 -15.90
C LEU A 269 -1.04 11.96 -14.69
N SER A 270 -0.31 12.15 -13.58
CA SER A 270 -0.57 11.43 -12.34
C SER A 270 -1.95 11.76 -11.74
N LEU A 271 -2.36 13.04 -11.80
CA LEU A 271 -3.64 13.51 -11.27
C LEU A 271 -4.83 13.20 -12.18
N SER A 272 -4.62 13.20 -13.51
CA SER A 272 -5.66 13.00 -14.52
C SER A 272 -6.08 11.53 -14.71
N SER A 273 -5.38 10.56 -14.12
CA SER A 273 -5.73 9.13 -14.11
C SER A 273 -7.02 8.79 -13.31
N GLY A 274 -7.94 9.74 -13.10
CA GLY A 274 -9.36 9.42 -12.85
C GLY A 274 -9.87 9.38 -11.40
N LEU A 275 -9.09 9.76 -10.38
CA LEU A 275 -9.55 9.61 -8.98
C LEU A 275 -10.30 10.83 -8.41
N VAL A 276 -10.17 12.00 -9.04
CA VAL A 276 -10.66 13.26 -8.44
C VAL A 276 -11.86 13.86 -9.18
N MET A 277 -11.95 13.71 -10.51
CA MET A 277 -12.98 14.39 -11.29
C MET A 277 -14.40 13.84 -11.03
N ASP A 278 -14.54 12.52 -10.89
CA ASP A 278 -15.85 11.88 -10.69
C ASP A 278 -16.43 12.16 -9.30
N LYS A 279 -15.58 12.34 -8.28
CA LYS A 279 -16.00 12.63 -6.91
C LYS A 279 -16.26 14.10 -6.61
N LEU A 280 -15.64 15.01 -7.36
CA LEU A 280 -15.89 16.44 -7.23
C LEU A 280 -17.24 16.87 -7.84
N GLY A 281 -18.00 15.95 -8.44
CA GLY A 281 -19.27 16.29 -9.09
C GLY A 281 -19.10 17.25 -10.28
N LEU A 282 -17.86 17.39 -10.78
CA LEU A 282 -17.54 18.29 -11.90
C LEU A 282 -17.96 17.72 -13.25
N ILE A 283 -18.27 16.42 -13.30
CA ILE A 283 -18.81 15.75 -14.48
C ILE A 283 -20.18 15.19 -14.08
N SER A 284 -21.23 15.96 -14.36
CA SER A 284 -22.60 15.45 -14.27
C SER A 284 -22.75 14.37 -15.35
N PRO A 285 -23.20 13.15 -15.02
CA PRO A 285 -23.58 12.18 -16.04
C PRO A 285 -24.76 12.76 -16.82
N GLY A 286 -24.53 13.05 -18.10
CA GLY A 286 -25.56 13.40 -19.08
C GLY A 286 -26.14 12.16 -19.73
#